data_AF-A0A3M8B7N3-F1
#
_entry.id   AF-A0A3M8B7N3-F1
#
_cell.length_a   1.000
_cell.length_b   1.000
_cell.length_c   1.000
_cell.angle_alpha   90.00
_cell.angle_beta   90.00
_cell.angle_gamma   90.00
#
_symmetry.space_group_name_H-M   'P 1'
#
loop_
_entity.id
_entity.type
_entity.pdbx_description
1 polymer ?
#
loop_
_entity_poly.entity_id
_entity_poly.type
_entity_poly.pdbx_seq_one_letter_code
_entity_poly.pdbx_strand_id
1 'polypeptide(L)' 'MENKLWLVKGDDWEGLFNNGLLIDESHEILKSELVRYMQEYNTLDVEFLWLNNDGIEWLHDVGSLPLKFDEIPEEYFE' A
#
# COMPACT_ATOMS: atom_id res chain seq x y z
N MET A 1 -14.37 -11.68 -9.01
CA MET A 1 -14.00 -10.55 -8.15
C MET A 1 -13.13 -9.67 -9.00
N GLU A 2 -13.47 -8.39 -9.10
CA GLU A 2 -12.59 -7.42 -9.76
C GLU A 2 -11.39 -7.20 -8.84
N ASN A 3 -10.18 -7.28 -9.38
CA ASN A 3 -8.96 -7.06 -8.59
C ASN A 3 -8.83 -5.56 -8.31
N LYS A 4 -8.42 -5.21 -7.09
CA LYS A 4 -8.14 -3.83 -6.71
C LYS A 4 -6.75 -3.75 -6.09
N LEU A 5 -6.01 -2.72 -6.49
CA LEU A 5 -4.72 -2.38 -5.92
C LEU A 5 -4.86 -1.20 -4.95
N TRP A 6 -4.18 -1.27 -3.82
CA TRP A 6 -3.98 -0.13 -2.91
C TRP A 6 -2.49 0.15 -2.79
N LEU A 7 -2.06 1.34 -3.16
CA LEU A 7 -0.72 1.83 -2.87
C LEU A 7 -0.79 2.69 -1.60
N VAL A 8 -0.30 2.13 -0.50
CA VAL A 8 -0.20 2.83 0.79
C VAL A 8 1.18 3.45 0.90
N LYS A 9 1.24 4.73 1.27
CA LYS A 9 2.49 5.45 1.49
C LYS A 9 2.54 6.05 2.89
N GLY A 10 3.65 5.84 3.59
CA GLY A 10 3.99 6.55 4.82
C GLY A 10 5.46 6.94 4.79
N ASP A 11 5.75 8.23 4.94
CA ASP A 11 7.12 8.75 4.86
C ASP A 11 7.83 8.34 3.54
N ASP A 12 9.00 7.68 3.64
CA ASP A 12 9.76 7.11 2.54
C ASP A 12 9.52 5.61 2.36
N TRP A 13 8.38 5.07 2.81
CA TRP A 13 8.00 3.67 2.69
C TRP A 13 6.65 3.53 1.96
N GLU A 14 6.57 2.60 1.03
CA GLU A 14 5.39 2.31 0.22
C GLU A 14 5.09 0.81 0.24
N GLY A 15 3.81 0.45 0.33
CA GLY A 15 3.33 -0.92 0.22
C GLY A 15 2.19 -1.02 -0.78
N LEU A 16 2.27 -2.03 -1.63
CA LEU A 16 1.24 -2.35 -2.60
C LEU A 16 0.45 -3.56 -2.12
N PHE A 17 -0.86 -3.39 -2.02
CA PHE A 17 -1.80 -4.45 -1.67
C PHE A 17 -2.63 -4.82 -2.90
N ASN A 18 -2.88 -6.12 -3.11
CA ASN A 18 -3.86 -6.62 -4.06
C ASN A 18 -4.94 -7.41 -3.32
N ASN A 19 -6.20 -7.02 -3.51
CA ASN A 19 -7.36 -7.55 -2.77
C ASN A 19 -7.11 -7.63 -1.24
N GLY A 20 -6.45 -6.62 -0.68
CA GLY A 20 -6.14 -6.51 0.74
C GLY A 20 -4.92 -7.30 1.23
N LEU A 21 -4.17 -7.97 0.34
CA LEU A 21 -2.92 -8.67 0.70
C LEU A 21 -1.70 -7.91 0.20
N LEU A 22 -0.70 -7.72 1.06
CA LEU A 22 0.57 -7.11 0.69
C LEU A 22 1.26 -7.98 -0.36
N ILE A 23 1.61 -7.39 -1.49
CA ILE A 23 2.29 -8.06 -2.61
C ILE A 23 3.67 -7.47 -2.90
N ASP A 24 3.93 -6.25 -2.46
CA ASP A 24 5.25 -5.60 -2.57
C ASP A 24 5.38 -4.48 -1.54
N GLU A 25 6.60 -4.22 -1.10
CA GLU A 25 6.94 -3.04 -0.29
C GLU A 25 8.36 -2.55 -0.59
N SER A 26 8.56 -1.24 -0.58
CA SER A 26 9.80 -0.58 -0.99
C SER A 26 9.84 0.84 -0.45
N HIS A 27 11.01 1.48 -0.49
CA HIS A 27 11.09 2.91 -0.24
C HIS A 27 10.40 3.77 -1.33
N GLU A 28 10.28 3.21 -2.53
CA GLU A 28 9.59 3.79 -3.67
C GLU A 28 9.16 2.65 -4.60
N ILE A 29 7.87 2.59 -4.93
CA ILE A 29 7.36 1.72 -5.98
C ILE A 29 7.34 2.51 -7.28
N LEU A 30 8.20 2.13 -8.21
CA LEU A 30 8.33 2.88 -9.46
C LEU A 30 7.05 2.78 -10.29
N LYS A 31 6.73 3.85 -11.03
CA LYS A 31 5.58 3.86 -11.95
C LYS A 31 5.56 2.65 -12.90
N SER A 32 6.73 2.22 -13.39
CA SER A 32 6.85 1.05 -14.25
C SER A 32 6.48 -0.25 -13.54
N GLU A 33 6.78 -0.36 -12.25
CA GLU A 33 6.44 -1.52 -11.43
C GLU A 33 4.95 -1.55 -11.14
N LEU A 34 4.35 -0.41 -10.78
CA LEU A 34 2.90 -0.31 -10.63
C LEU A 34 2.17 -0.72 -11.92
N VAL A 35 2.62 -0.25 -13.10
CA VAL A 35 2.04 -0.67 -14.38
C VAL A 35 2.22 -2.17 -14.61
N ARG A 36 3.37 -2.75 -14.25
CA ARG A 36 3.59 -4.20 -14.31
C ARG A 36 2.57 -4.94 -13.45
N TYR A 37 2.33 -4.49 -12.22
CA TYR A 37 1.34 -5.09 -11.33
C TYR A 37 -0.10 -4.94 -11.85
N MET A 38 -0.45 -3.78 -12.39
CA MET A 38 -1.76 -3.57 -13.04
C MET A 38 -2.01 -4.58 -14.18
N GLN A 39 -0.97 -4.87 -14.97
CA GLN A 39 -1.03 -5.89 -16.03
C GLN A 39 -1.09 -7.31 -15.47
N GLU A 40 -0.27 -7.63 -14.48
CA GLU A 40 -0.21 -8.94 -13.83
C GLU A 40 -1.55 -9.32 -13.19
N TYR A 41 -2.18 -8.37 -12.48
CA TYR A 41 -3.46 -8.58 -11.82
C TYR A 41 -4.67 -8.16 -12.68
N ASN A 42 -4.45 -7.79 -13.95
CA ASN A 42 -5.51 -7.41 -14.89
C ASN A 42 -6.51 -6.41 -14.28
N THR A 43 -6.00 -5.32 -13.71
CA THR A 43 -6.83 -4.26 -13.12
C THR A 43 -6.25 -2.88 -13.41
N LEU A 44 -7.16 -1.90 -13.54
CA LEU A 44 -6.85 -0.48 -13.57
C LEU A 44 -7.38 0.23 -12.32
N ASP A 45 -8.03 -0.50 -11.41
CA ASP A 45 -8.54 0.02 -10.14
C ASP A 45 -7.39 0.08 -9.14
N VAL A 46 -6.81 1.27 -9.02
CA VAL A 46 -5.71 1.58 -8.12
C VAL A 46 -6.14 2.72 -7.21
N GLU A 47 -6.13 2.47 -5.92
CA GLU A 47 -6.35 3.47 -4.88
C GLU A 47 -5.00 3.88 -4.28
N PHE A 48 -4.81 5.19 -4.10
CA PHE A 48 -3.62 5.75 -3.48
C PHE A 48 -4.01 6.25 -2.11
N LEU A 49 -3.32 5.79 -1.08
CA LEU A 49 -3.61 6.08 0.31
C LEU A 49 -2.34 6.58 0.99
N TRP A 50 -2.49 7.61 1.81
CA TRP A 50 -1.40 8.20 2.56
C TRP A 50 -1.67 8.02 4.05
N LEU A 51 -0.63 7.61 4.77
CA LEU A 51 -0.66 7.59 6.22
C LEU A 51 -0.56 9.01 6.75
N ASN A 52 -1.40 9.35 7.71
CA ASN A 52 -1.27 10.56 8.50
C ASN A 52 -0.14 10.44 9.53
N ASN A 53 0.07 11.47 10.35
CA ASN A 53 1.18 11.49 11.31
C ASN A 53 1.14 10.31 12.30
N ASP A 54 -0.03 9.96 12.83
CA ASP A 54 -0.17 8.85 13.78
C ASP A 54 0.16 7.51 13.07
N GLY A 55 -0.25 7.37 11.81
CA GLY A 55 0.10 6.24 10.97
C GLY A 55 1.60 6.16 10.64
N ILE A 56 2.26 7.29 10.41
CA ILE A 56 3.71 7.34 10.16
C ILE A 56 4.49 6.98 11.43
N GLU A 57 4.12 7.52 12.59
CA GLU A 57 4.74 7.16 13.87
C GLU A 57 4.57 5.66 14.16
N TRP A 58 3.38 5.12 13.92
CA TRP A 58 3.13 3.68 14.01
C TRP A 58 4.02 2.88 13.05
N LEU A 59 4.15 3.31 11.78
CA LEU A 59 4.97 2.63 10.78
C LEU A 59 6.46 2.63 11.18
N HIS A 60 6.96 3.73 11.76
CA HIS A 60 8.32 3.80 12.30
C HIS A 60 8.54 2.83 13.46
N ASP A 61 7.53 2.63 14.32
CA ASP A 61 7.60 1.67 15.44
C ASP A 61 7.58 0.21 14.98
N VAL A 62 6.77 -0.14 13.98
CA VAL A 62 6.65 -1.53 13.49
C VAL A 62 7.69 -1.89 12.42
N GLY A 63 8.19 -0.90 11.68
CA GLY A 63 9.27 -1.01 10.69
C GLY A 63 8.88 -1.59 9.32
N SER A 64 7.63 -2.02 9.13
CA SER A 64 7.10 -2.49 7.84
C SER A 64 5.58 -2.40 7.80
N LEU A 65 4.98 -2.50 6.62
CA LEU A 65 3.53 -2.61 6.50
C LEU A 65 3.06 -4.03 6.83
N PRO A 66 1.82 -4.21 7.32
CA PRO A 66 1.27 -5.51 7.64
C PRO A 66 0.99 -6.33 6.38
N LEU A 67 0.87 -7.66 6.54
CA LEU A 67 0.55 -8.55 5.43
C LEU A 67 -0.87 -8.34 4.89
N LYS A 68 -1.76 -7.78 5.71
CA LYS A 68 -3.13 -7.46 5.31
C LYS A 68 -3.43 -5.98 5.49
N PHE A 69 -4.14 -5.42 4.52
CA PHE A 69 -4.52 -4.03 4.51
C PHE A 69 -5.45 -3.65 5.70
N ASP A 70 -6.33 -4.57 6.11
CA ASP A 70 -7.28 -4.35 7.21
C ASP A 70 -6.62 -4.38 8.61
N GLU A 71 -5.34 -4.68 8.68
CA GLU A 71 -4.53 -4.57 9.90
C GLU A 71 -4.00 -3.14 10.10
N ILE A 72 -4.17 -2.24 9.12
CA ILE A 72 -3.89 -0.80 9.26
C ILE A 72 -5.16 -0.12 9.77
N PRO A 73 -5.16 0.48 10.98
CA PRO A 73 -6.30 1.20 11.50
C PRO A 73 -6.78 2.31 10.55
N GLU A 74 -8.10 2.43 10.36
CA GLU A 74 -8.69 3.43 9.46
C GLU A 74 -8.32 4.87 9.88
N GLU A 75 -8.16 5.11 11.17
CA GLU A 75 -7.74 6.40 11.71
C GLU A 75 -6.31 6.81 11.34
N TYR A 76 -5.51 5.93 10.74
CA TYR A 76 -4.13 6.22 10.31
C TYR A 76 -4.03 6.78 8.90
N PHE A 77 -5.14 6.95 8.18
CA PHE A 77 -5.15 7.51 6.83
C PHE A 77 -5.60 8.99 6.81
N GLU A 78 -5.21 9.73 5.77
CA GLU A 78 -5.64 11.11 5.47
C GLU A 78 -6.64 11.24 4.31
#